data_AF-A0A924P704-F1
#
_entry.id   AF-A0A924P704-F1
#
_cell.length_a   1.000
_cell.length_b   1.000
_cell.length_c   1.000
_cell.angle_alpha   90.00
_cell.angle_beta   90.00
_cell.angle_gamma   90.00
#
_symmetry.space_group_name_H-M   'P 1'
#
loop_
_entity.id
_entity.type
_entity.pdbx_description
1 polymer ?
#
loop_
_entity_poly.entity_id
_entity_poly.type
_entity_poly.pdbx_seq_one_letter_code
_entity_poly.pdbx_strand_id
1 'polypeptide(L)'
;MIEILCTRPLDATLIDEAKQAGIDIDELSFIKTEPIQSLAIRQEIEQALLLTAVVVFTSMNAVEAVADYKEDNEPAWEIYCMGNTTRRLVSKYFGEEKIAGIANDATELAQRIAKKTSTKEVIFFCGDQRRDELPAILRSNGVYVNEIIVYQTVP
;
A
#
# COMPACT_ATOMS: atom_id res chain seq x y z
N MET A 1 14.99 28.93 -20.26
CA MET A 1 15.51 27.67 -19.72
C MET A 1 14.75 27.43 -18.44
N ILE A 2 14.07 26.30 -18.34
CA ILE A 2 13.28 25.93 -17.15
C ILE A 2 14.09 24.84 -16.45
N GLU A 3 14.36 25.04 -15.17
CA GLU A 3 15.05 24.07 -14.31
C GLU A 3 14.03 23.46 -13.35
N ILE A 4 14.00 22.13 -13.28
CA ILE A 4 13.08 21.37 -12.44
C ILE A 4 13.89 20.41 -11.57
N LEU A 5 13.63 20.45 -10.27
CA LEU A 5 14.10 19.43 -9.34
C LEU A 5 13.08 18.30 -9.26
N CYS A 6 13.46 17.09 -9.64
CA CYS A 6 12.64 15.90 -9.44
C CYS A 6 13.11 15.11 -8.23
N THR A 7 12.21 14.89 -7.27
CA THR A 7 12.53 14.18 -6.01
C THR A 7 12.22 12.69 -6.05
N ARG A 8 11.81 12.17 -7.21
CA ARG A 8 11.57 10.75 -7.46
C ARG A 8 12.36 10.36 -8.72
N PRO A 9 13.01 9.18 -8.73
CA PRO A 9 13.67 8.70 -9.93
C PRO A 9 12.72 8.66 -11.14
N LEU A 10 13.19 9.18 -12.27
CA LEU A 10 12.54 9.17 -13.57
C LEU A 10 13.26 8.19 -14.49
N ASP A 11 12.57 7.78 -15.55
CA ASP A 11 13.20 7.03 -16.63
C ASP A 11 14.17 7.95 -17.39
N ALA A 12 15.36 7.44 -17.73
CA ALA A 12 16.37 8.21 -18.46
C ALA A 12 15.83 8.77 -19.78
N THR A 13 14.93 8.05 -20.45
CA THR A 13 14.28 8.47 -21.70
C THR A 13 13.48 9.75 -21.50
N LEU A 14 12.76 9.87 -20.37
CA LEU A 14 11.95 11.05 -20.06
C LEU A 14 12.82 12.29 -19.80
N ILE A 15 13.99 12.09 -19.18
CA ILE A 15 14.96 13.16 -18.91
C ILE A 15 15.54 13.68 -20.23
N ASP A 16 15.89 12.78 -21.15
CA ASP A 16 16.40 13.14 -22.46
C ASP A 16 15.36 13.89 -23.31
N GLU A 17 14.10 13.44 -23.29
CA GLU A 17 12.98 14.13 -23.95
C GLU A 17 12.76 15.55 -23.38
N ALA A 18 12.78 15.69 -22.05
CA ALA A 18 12.64 17.00 -21.39
C ALA A 18 13.79 17.94 -21.77
N LYS A 19 15.02 17.42 -21.84
CA LYS A 19 16.21 18.19 -22.23
C LYS A 19 16.11 18.70 -23.66
N GLN A 20 15.59 17.88 -24.60
CA GLN A 20 15.32 18.31 -25.98
C GLN A 20 14.25 19.41 -26.06
N ALA A 21 13.31 19.45 -25.12
CA ALA A 21 12.31 20.51 -24.98
C ALA A 21 12.84 21.78 -24.26
N GLY A 22 14.13 21.82 -23.88
CA GLY A 22 14.75 22.95 -23.19
C GLY A 22 14.43 23.02 -21.69
N ILE A 23 14.05 21.89 -21.09
CA ILE A 23 13.80 21.71 -19.66
C ILE A 23 14.96 20.88 -19.09
N ASP A 24 15.69 21.43 -18.12
CA ASP A 24 16.72 20.68 -17.40
C ASP A 24 16.12 20.08 -16.14
N ILE A 25 16.40 18.79 -15.88
CA ILE A 25 15.84 18.06 -14.74
C ILE A 25 16.97 17.51 -13.89
N ASP A 26 17.06 17.99 -12.65
CA ASP A 26 17.95 17.44 -11.63
C ASP A 26 17.20 16.37 -10.81
N GLU A 27 17.74 15.16 -10.75
CA GLU A 27 17.21 14.08 -9.93
C GLU A 27 17.90 14.02 -8.57
N LEU A 28 17.15 14.33 -7.50
CA LEU A 28 17.66 14.28 -6.13
C LEU A 28 16.62 13.66 -5.21
N SER A 29 16.84 12.41 -4.80
CA SER A 29 15.97 11.71 -3.84
C SER A 29 16.28 12.15 -2.41
N PHE A 30 15.27 12.68 -1.71
CA PHE A 30 15.36 13.13 -0.31
C PHE A 30 14.74 12.17 0.70
N ILE A 31 14.11 11.10 0.22
CA ILE A 31 13.49 10.06 1.04
C ILE A 31 13.68 8.69 0.40
N LYS A 32 13.61 7.65 1.21
CA LYS A 32 13.57 6.24 0.82
C LYS A 32 12.53 5.51 1.63
N THR A 33 11.97 4.45 1.05
CA THR A 33 11.03 3.57 1.76
C THR A 33 11.68 2.23 2.04
N GLU A 34 11.65 1.81 3.29
CA GLU A 34 12.30 0.57 3.75
C GLU A 34 11.33 -0.28 4.57
N PRO A 35 11.27 -1.61 4.37
CA PRO A 35 10.45 -2.50 5.18
C PRO A 35 10.95 -2.54 6.63
N ILE A 36 10.03 -2.63 7.59
CA ILE A 36 10.35 -2.69 9.02
C ILE A 36 10.62 -4.15 9.40
N GLN A 37 11.88 -4.50 9.64
CA GLN A 37 12.33 -5.87 9.92
C GLN A 37 12.37 -6.21 11.42
N SER A 38 11.42 -5.72 12.22
CA SER A 38 11.37 -6.02 13.65
C SER A 38 10.68 -7.36 13.93
N LEU A 39 11.08 -8.04 15.02
CA LEU A 39 10.44 -9.29 15.44
C LEU A 39 8.95 -9.11 15.74
N ALA A 40 8.57 -7.96 16.32
CA ALA A 40 7.17 -7.65 16.63
C ALA A 40 6.31 -7.57 15.35
N ILE A 41 6.75 -6.78 14.36
CA ILE A 41 6.02 -6.64 13.10
C ILE A 41 5.95 -7.97 12.35
N ARG A 42 7.06 -8.73 12.34
CA ARG A 42 7.06 -10.09 11.78
C ARG A 42 5.98 -10.97 12.42
N GLN A 43 5.88 -10.97 13.74
CA GLN A 43 4.86 -11.75 14.46
C GLN A 43 3.45 -11.28 14.15
N GLU A 44 3.21 -9.97 14.02
CA GLU A 44 1.91 -9.44 13.63
C GLU A 44 1.49 -9.87 12.22
N ILE A 45 2.43 -9.87 11.26
CA ILE A 45 2.21 -10.34 9.90
C ILE A 45 1.93 -11.86 9.89
N GLU A 46 2.78 -12.66 10.54
CA GLU A 46 2.63 -14.11 10.63
C GLU A 46 1.29 -14.49 11.30
N GLN A 47 0.87 -13.78 12.35
CA GLN A 47 -0.45 -13.99 12.96
C GLN A 47 -1.57 -13.63 12.00
N ALA A 48 -1.49 -12.49 11.30
CA ALA A 48 -2.50 -12.09 10.34
C ALA A 48 -2.66 -13.12 9.20
N LEU A 49 -1.57 -13.74 8.75
CA LEU A 49 -1.57 -14.76 7.69
C LEU A 49 -2.36 -16.02 8.07
N LEU A 50 -2.54 -16.28 9.37
CA LEU A 50 -3.32 -17.42 9.88
C LEU A 50 -4.82 -17.12 10.05
N LEU A 51 -5.24 -15.87 9.87
CA LEU A 51 -6.61 -15.43 10.09
C LEU A 51 -7.43 -15.39 8.79
N THR A 52 -8.73 -15.65 8.94
CA THR A 52 -9.72 -15.20 7.96
C THR A 52 -10.04 -13.74 8.25
N ALA A 53 -9.58 -12.83 7.38
CA ALA A 53 -9.62 -11.40 7.66
C ALA A 53 -9.91 -10.56 6.39
N VAL A 54 -10.45 -9.37 6.60
CA VAL A 54 -10.49 -8.34 5.57
C VAL A 54 -9.20 -7.52 5.67
N VAL A 55 -8.46 -7.44 4.56
CA VAL A 55 -7.13 -6.82 4.51
C VAL A 55 -7.13 -5.65 3.53
N VAL A 56 -6.46 -4.56 3.89
CA VAL A 56 -6.36 -3.35 3.07
C VAL A 56 -4.90 -3.06 2.73
N PHE A 57 -4.62 -2.76 1.45
CA PHE A 57 -3.34 -2.25 0.98
C PHE A 57 -3.50 -0.97 0.17
N THR A 58 -2.86 0.11 0.60
CA THR A 58 -2.85 1.39 -0.14
C THR A 58 -1.51 1.68 -0.83
N SER A 59 -0.53 0.79 -0.67
CA SER A 59 0.83 0.97 -1.15
C SER A 59 1.42 -0.34 -1.64
N MET A 60 2.15 -0.29 -2.76
CA MET A 60 2.92 -1.42 -3.28
C MET A 60 3.94 -1.95 -2.25
N ASN A 61 4.59 -1.04 -1.51
CA ASN A 61 5.59 -1.40 -0.51
C ASN A 61 5.00 -2.23 0.63
N ALA A 62 3.73 -1.96 1.00
CA ALA A 62 3.06 -2.75 2.02
C ALA A 62 2.74 -4.17 1.53
N VAL A 63 2.37 -4.33 0.25
CA VAL A 63 2.14 -5.64 -0.35
C VAL A 63 3.43 -6.45 -0.35
N GLU A 64 4.54 -5.85 -0.79
CA GLU A 64 5.84 -6.50 -0.85
C GLU A 64 6.34 -6.88 0.55
N ALA A 65 6.29 -5.95 1.51
CA ALA A 65 6.71 -6.19 2.89
C ALA A 65 5.94 -7.34 3.56
N VAL A 66 4.66 -7.52 3.25
CA VAL A 66 3.85 -8.63 3.78
C VAL A 66 4.08 -9.92 2.99
N ALA A 67 4.23 -9.84 1.68
CA ALA A 67 4.45 -11.00 0.82
C ALA A 67 5.75 -11.74 1.14
N ASP A 68 6.79 -11.03 1.60
CA ASP A 68 8.06 -11.61 2.04
C ASP A 68 7.90 -12.64 3.18
N TYR A 69 6.84 -12.53 3.98
CA TYR A 69 6.54 -13.45 5.10
C TYR A 69 5.45 -14.47 4.77
N LYS A 70 4.87 -14.43 3.58
CA LYS A 70 3.78 -15.35 3.19
C LYS A 70 4.27 -16.79 3.12
N GLU A 71 5.52 -17.01 2.67
CA GLU A 71 6.04 -18.34 2.32
C GLU A 71 4.99 -19.13 1.49
N ASP A 72 4.67 -20.37 1.87
CA ASP A 72 3.64 -21.20 1.24
C ASP A 72 2.23 -20.99 1.84
N ASN A 73 2.04 -20.06 2.77
CA ASN A 73 0.74 -19.82 3.38
C ASN A 73 -0.23 -19.19 2.38
N GLU A 74 -1.44 -19.72 2.30
CA GLU A 74 -2.53 -19.13 1.51
C GLU A 74 -3.60 -18.58 2.46
N PRO A 75 -3.45 -17.32 2.91
CA PRO A 75 -4.37 -16.77 3.89
C PRO A 75 -5.79 -16.68 3.32
N ALA A 76 -6.79 -16.89 4.17
CA ALA A 76 -8.21 -16.73 3.85
C ALA A 76 -8.60 -15.24 3.90
N TRP A 77 -7.87 -14.41 3.16
CA TRP A 77 -8.06 -12.97 3.16
C TRP A 77 -9.03 -12.50 2.08
N GLU A 78 -9.76 -11.46 2.43
CA GLU A 78 -10.51 -10.64 1.51
C GLU A 78 -9.79 -9.30 1.34
N ILE A 79 -9.14 -9.10 0.19
CA ILE A 79 -8.19 -8.01 -0.01
C ILE A 79 -8.84 -6.83 -0.76
N TYR A 80 -8.74 -5.66 -0.16
CA TYR A 80 -9.07 -4.37 -0.77
C TYR A 80 -7.78 -3.61 -1.05
N CYS A 81 -7.63 -3.07 -2.25
CA CYS A 81 -6.41 -2.34 -2.60
C CYS A 81 -6.64 -1.04 -3.36
N MET A 82 -5.70 -0.10 -3.24
CA MET A 82 -5.76 1.19 -3.92
C MET A 82 -4.76 1.24 -5.08
N GLY A 83 -5.28 1.59 -6.26
CA GLY A 83 -4.49 1.78 -7.48
C GLY A 83 -4.06 0.48 -8.19
N ASN A 84 -3.80 0.62 -9.49
CA ASN A 84 -3.50 -0.51 -10.37
C ASN A 84 -2.16 -1.21 -10.06
N THR A 85 -1.14 -0.45 -9.62
CA THR A 85 0.17 -1.02 -9.27
C THR A 85 0.04 -1.96 -8.06
N THR A 86 -0.65 -1.51 -7.01
CA THR A 86 -0.93 -2.32 -5.81
C THR A 86 -1.74 -3.55 -6.17
N ARG A 87 -2.82 -3.41 -6.96
CA ARG A 87 -3.63 -4.54 -7.46
C ARG A 87 -2.76 -5.60 -8.14
N ARG A 88 -1.86 -5.18 -9.04
CA ARG A 88 -1.00 -6.11 -9.79
C ARG A 88 -0.11 -6.93 -8.85
N LEU A 89 0.44 -6.31 -7.81
CA LEU A 89 1.26 -7.02 -6.82
C LEU A 89 0.41 -7.92 -5.93
N VAL A 90 -0.78 -7.48 -5.50
CA VAL A 90 -1.69 -8.33 -4.75
C VAL A 90 -2.04 -9.59 -5.55
N SER A 91 -2.41 -9.43 -6.82
CA SER A 91 -2.69 -10.55 -7.72
C SER A 91 -1.47 -11.49 -7.87
N LYS A 92 -0.26 -10.92 -8.00
CA LYS A 92 0.99 -11.69 -8.11
C LYS A 92 1.29 -12.52 -6.87
N TYR A 93 1.12 -11.95 -5.67
CA TYR A 93 1.58 -12.59 -4.41
C TYR A 93 0.48 -13.36 -3.68
N PHE A 94 -0.77 -12.92 -3.78
CA PHE A 94 -1.89 -13.48 -3.01
C PHE A 94 -2.97 -14.13 -3.88
N GLY A 95 -2.95 -13.90 -5.21
CA GLY A 95 -3.98 -14.38 -6.12
C GLY A 95 -5.03 -13.32 -6.44
N GLU A 96 -5.52 -13.32 -7.68
CA GLU A 96 -6.55 -12.37 -8.14
C GLU A 96 -7.91 -12.63 -7.48
N GLU A 97 -8.19 -13.88 -7.13
CA GLU A 97 -9.41 -14.33 -6.46
C GLU A 97 -9.58 -13.80 -5.04
N LYS A 98 -8.49 -13.35 -4.41
CA LYS A 98 -8.52 -12.70 -3.09
C LYS A 98 -8.93 -11.23 -3.15
N ILE A 99 -8.93 -10.61 -4.35
CA ILE A 99 -9.22 -9.18 -4.50
C ILE A 99 -10.74 -8.95 -4.51
N ALA A 100 -11.26 -8.40 -3.41
CA ALA A 100 -12.68 -8.06 -3.29
C ALA A 100 -13.03 -6.64 -3.75
N GLY A 101 -12.06 -5.73 -3.75
CA GLY A 101 -12.32 -4.36 -4.15
C GLY A 101 -11.07 -3.58 -4.50
N ILE A 102 -11.19 -2.73 -5.53
CA ILE A 102 -10.16 -1.79 -5.94
C ILE A 102 -10.79 -0.41 -6.06
N ALA A 103 -10.07 0.62 -5.63
CA ALA A 103 -10.44 2.01 -5.83
C ALA A 103 -9.20 2.85 -6.18
N ASN A 104 -9.43 4.06 -6.71
CA ASN A 104 -8.33 4.99 -7.02
C ASN A 104 -8.07 5.99 -5.89
N ASP A 105 -8.99 6.12 -4.94
CA ASP A 105 -8.87 7.00 -3.79
C ASP A 105 -9.33 6.32 -2.48
N ALA A 106 -8.88 6.90 -1.37
CA ALA A 106 -9.10 6.39 -0.02
C ALA A 106 -10.58 6.40 0.38
N THR A 107 -11.32 7.44 -0.03
CA THR A 107 -12.73 7.61 0.28
C THR A 107 -13.57 6.52 -0.39
N GLU A 108 -13.38 6.30 -1.69
CA GLU A 108 -14.09 5.26 -2.44
C GLU A 108 -13.76 3.87 -1.87
N LEU A 109 -12.49 3.59 -1.55
CA LEU A 109 -12.09 2.31 -0.98
C LEU A 109 -12.79 2.06 0.36
N ALA A 110 -12.76 3.06 1.26
CA ALA A 110 -13.39 2.95 2.56
C ALA A 110 -14.92 2.77 2.47
N GLN A 111 -15.58 3.49 1.56
CA GLN A 111 -17.02 3.31 1.31
C GLN A 111 -17.37 1.92 0.78
N ARG A 112 -16.53 1.34 -0.10
CA ARG A 112 -16.73 -0.02 -0.61
C ARG A 112 -16.63 -1.06 0.51
N ILE A 113 -15.67 -0.90 1.41
CA ILE A 113 -15.50 -1.76 2.59
C ILE A 113 -16.69 -1.59 3.54
N ALA A 114 -17.06 -0.35 3.89
CA ALA A 114 -18.13 -0.05 4.84
C ALA A 114 -19.52 -0.48 4.36
N LYS A 115 -19.78 -0.52 3.05
CA LYS A 115 -21.03 -1.06 2.48
C LYS A 115 -21.21 -2.55 2.75
N LYS A 116 -20.15 -3.28 3.09
CA LYS A 116 -20.22 -4.71 3.38
C LYS A 116 -20.62 -4.91 4.84
N THR A 117 -21.90 -5.21 5.07
CA THR A 117 -22.50 -5.33 6.42
C THR A 117 -21.80 -6.32 7.35
N SER A 118 -21.05 -7.29 6.81
CA SER A 118 -20.31 -8.28 7.60
C SER A 118 -18.94 -7.79 8.11
N THR A 119 -18.40 -6.71 7.56
CA THR A 119 -17.05 -6.24 7.88
C THR A 119 -17.06 -5.41 9.15
N LYS A 120 -16.66 -6.01 10.26
CA LYS A 120 -16.54 -5.34 11.58
C LYS A 120 -15.12 -4.91 11.91
N GLU A 121 -14.15 -5.54 11.28
CA GLU A 121 -12.73 -5.34 11.51
C GLU A 121 -11.98 -5.47 10.18
N VAL A 122 -10.95 -4.64 10.00
CA VAL A 122 -9.99 -4.75 8.92
C VAL A 122 -8.57 -4.67 9.45
N ILE A 123 -7.67 -5.39 8.80
CA ILE A 123 -6.22 -5.24 8.99
C ILE A 123 -5.71 -4.33 7.88
N PHE A 124 -5.12 -3.20 8.25
CA PHE A 124 -4.57 -2.23 7.32
C PHE A 124 -3.04 -2.23 7.40
N PHE A 125 -2.41 -2.87 6.41
CA PHE A 125 -0.96 -2.84 6.26
C PHE A 125 -0.54 -1.54 5.57
N CYS A 126 0.23 -0.72 6.28
CA CYS A 126 0.57 0.64 5.83
C CYS A 126 2.01 1.03 6.19
N GLY A 127 2.41 2.21 5.72
CA GLY A 127 3.67 2.84 6.12
C GLY A 127 3.48 3.78 7.30
N ASP A 128 4.59 4.14 7.96
CA ASP A 128 4.63 5.12 9.05
C ASP A 128 4.00 6.48 8.66
N GLN A 129 4.18 6.88 7.40
CA GLN A 129 3.57 8.05 6.81
C GLN A 129 2.36 7.64 5.97
N ARG A 130 1.17 7.69 6.60
CA ARG A 130 -0.12 7.44 5.96
C ARG A 130 -1.12 8.57 6.18
N ARG A 131 -2.05 8.73 5.24
CA ARG A 131 -3.19 9.65 5.36
C ARG A 131 -4.26 9.00 6.25
N ASP A 132 -4.83 9.78 7.17
CA ASP A 132 -5.85 9.30 8.11
C ASP A 132 -7.25 9.15 7.49
N GLU A 133 -7.42 9.57 6.24
CA GLU A 133 -8.71 9.56 5.53
C GLU A 133 -9.39 8.18 5.52
N LEU A 134 -8.66 7.13 5.10
CA LEU A 134 -9.23 5.78 5.03
C LEU A 134 -9.57 5.22 6.42
N PRO A 135 -8.65 5.23 7.42
CA PRO A 135 -8.97 4.79 8.77
C PRO A 135 -10.12 5.58 9.40
N ALA A 136 -10.16 6.90 9.23
CA ALA A 136 -11.21 7.75 9.79
C ALA A 136 -12.61 7.41 9.22
N ILE A 137 -12.71 7.24 7.90
CA ILE A 137 -13.98 6.85 7.26
C ILE A 137 -14.43 5.47 7.74
N LEU A 138 -13.53 4.49 7.83
CA LEU A 138 -13.89 3.16 8.34
C LEU A 138 -14.36 3.19 9.80
N ARG A 139 -13.62 3.88 10.67
CA ARG A 139 -13.99 4.03 12.09
C ARG A 139 -15.33 4.73 12.27
N SER A 140 -15.60 5.79 11.51
CA SER A 140 -16.89 6.49 11.55
C SER A 140 -18.08 5.64 11.08
N ASN A 141 -17.82 4.59 10.30
CA ASN A 141 -18.82 3.60 9.91
C ASN A 141 -18.86 2.37 10.84
N GLY A 142 -18.19 2.43 12.00
CA GLY A 142 -18.20 1.36 13.01
C GLY A 142 -17.30 0.17 12.67
N VAL A 143 -16.36 0.32 11.74
CA VAL A 143 -15.36 -0.70 11.41
C VAL A 143 -14.11 -0.46 12.23
N TYR A 144 -13.68 -1.47 12.99
CA TYR A 144 -12.40 -1.45 13.69
C TYR A 144 -11.25 -1.58 12.69
N VAL A 145 -10.22 -0.74 12.84
CA VAL A 145 -9.06 -0.70 11.92
C VAL A 145 -7.82 -1.04 12.73
N ASN A 146 -7.31 -2.26 12.52
CA ASN A 146 -6.03 -2.70 13.05
C ASN A 146 -4.91 -2.28 12.08
N GLU A 147 -4.18 -1.21 12.40
CA GLU A 147 -3.06 -0.73 11.58
C GLU A 147 -1.78 -1.49 11.93
N ILE A 148 -1.18 -2.15 10.93
CA ILE A 148 0.13 -2.79 11.05
C ILE A 148 1.10 -2.00 10.16
N ILE A 149 2.08 -1.36 10.79
CA ILE A 149 3.08 -0.54 10.08
C ILE A 149 4.21 -1.46 9.61
N VAL A 150 4.28 -1.69 8.29
CA VAL A 150 5.19 -2.68 7.69
C VAL A 150 6.37 -2.08 6.95
N TYR A 151 6.33 -0.77 6.68
CA TYR A 151 7.46 -0.04 6.11
C TYR A 151 7.52 1.37 6.69
N GLN A 152 8.67 2.01 6.56
CA GLN A 152 8.90 3.39 6.99
C GLN A 152 9.50 4.23 5.88
N THR A 153 9.30 5.54 5.96
CA THR A 153 9.90 6.52 5.06
C THR A 153 11.04 7.22 5.80
N VAL A 154 12.27 6.95 5.38
CA VAL A 154 13.49 7.53 5.96
C VAL A 154 14.04 8.65 5.05
N PRO A 155 14.69 9.68 5.60
CA PRO A 155 15.42 10.68 4.81
C PRO A 155 16.60 10.09 4.02
#